data_AF-A0A7C7DBD8-F1
#
_entry.id   AF-A0A7C7DBD8-F1
#
_cell.length_a   1.000
_cell.length_b   1.000
_cell.length_c   1.000
_cell.angle_alpha   90.00
_cell.angle_beta   90.00
_cell.angle_gamma   90.00
#
_symmetry.space_group_name_H-M   'P 1'
#
loop_
_entity.id
_entity.type
_entity.pdbx_description
1 polymer ?
#
loop_
_entity_poly.entity_id
_entity_poly.type
_entity_poly.pdbx_seq_one_letter_code
_entity_poly.pdbx_strand_id
1 'polypeptide(L)'
;MLKVPSDVHRQAEDSRYRRPGGTVQEEARPVVTDGTHSKRKQSPGGSVFVKRGNVLRKGEAPGRIEAIVGPMFSGKTEELIRRVKRARIAGLEVQVYKPAIDDRYSAREVSSHSGGRMDAVLVEGAAEVLRATAHGEAVDVVAIDEAQFFDEAIVGVCDALASNGVRVIVAGLDTDFRGEAFVHMAKIMAIADQVTKLDAVCEVCGAPATRSQRIINGMPARFDDPIVLVGAKESYQARCRKCHVVPGKEALSI
;
A
#
# COMPACT_ATOMS: atom_id res chain seq x y z
N MET A 1 0.34 51.70 10.87
CA MET A 1 1.26 52.13 11.94
C MET A 1 1.36 50.96 12.92
N LEU A 2 2.44 50.23 13.18
CA LEU A 2 3.86 50.21 12.81
C LEU A 2 4.23 48.70 12.74
N LYS A 3 4.86 48.19 11.68
CA LYS A 3 6.31 48.02 11.45
C LYS A 3 7.10 47.25 12.54
N VAL A 4 7.53 46.04 12.11
CA VAL A 4 8.74 45.21 12.40
C VAL A 4 9.93 45.94 13.05
N PRO A 5 10.83 45.24 13.80
CA PRO A 5 11.99 44.51 13.20
C PRO A 5 12.34 43.16 13.90
N SER A 6 12.82 42.09 13.23
CA SER A 6 14.11 41.79 12.55
C SER A 6 15.28 41.41 13.48
N ASP A 7 15.75 40.16 13.33
CA ASP A 7 17.11 39.61 13.41
C ASP A 7 18.12 40.11 14.46
N VAL A 8 18.69 39.16 15.22
CA VAL A 8 20.08 39.24 15.67
C VAL A 8 20.77 37.86 15.63
N HIS A 9 21.79 37.77 14.77
CA HIS A 9 22.91 36.82 14.76
C HIS A 9 23.76 36.87 16.05
N ARG A 10 24.35 35.71 16.46
CA ARG A 10 25.80 35.45 16.69
C ARG A 10 26.03 34.28 17.66
N GLN A 11 26.71 33.23 17.19
CA GLN A 11 28.08 32.78 17.56
C GLN A 11 28.14 32.00 18.89
N ALA A 12 28.54 30.71 18.86
CA ALA A 12 29.92 30.21 19.09
C ALA A 12 30.37 30.48 20.55
N GLU A 13 30.94 29.57 21.34
CA GLU A 13 31.82 28.44 21.06
C GLU A 13 32.11 27.72 22.40
N ASP A 14 32.46 26.45 22.31
CA ASP A 14 33.52 25.75 23.06
C ASP A 14 33.46 25.58 24.60
N SER A 15 33.57 24.32 25.05
CA SER A 15 34.40 23.96 26.22
C SER A 15 34.26 22.47 26.61
N ARG A 16 35.28 21.70 26.25
CA ARG A 16 36.01 20.76 27.12
C ARG A 16 35.28 19.52 27.67
N TYR A 17 35.57 18.35 27.07
CA TYR A 17 36.20 17.25 27.83
C TYR A 17 36.99 16.32 26.90
N ARG A 18 38.25 16.05 27.25
CA ARG A 18 39.27 15.39 26.43
C ARG A 18 39.88 14.24 27.23
N ARG A 19 39.73 12.99 26.71
CA ARG A 19 40.65 11.81 26.75
C ARG A 19 40.98 11.18 28.12
N PRO A 20 41.66 10.00 28.21
CA PRO A 20 42.31 9.13 27.19
C PRO A 20 41.77 7.66 27.23
N GLY A 21 42.10 6.66 26.40
CA GLY A 21 43.28 6.31 25.60
C GLY A 21 43.68 4.85 25.95
N GLY A 22 43.89 3.98 24.97
CA GLY A 22 44.34 2.60 25.21
C GLY A 22 44.36 1.74 23.94
N THR A 23 45.56 1.57 23.37
CA THR A 23 45.90 0.69 22.24
C THR A 23 46.78 -0.46 22.74
N VAL A 24 46.47 -1.72 22.39
CA VAL A 24 47.40 -2.87 22.42
C VAL A 24 46.85 -3.90 21.40
N GLN A 25 47.45 -3.99 20.20
CA GLN A 25 48.38 -5.03 19.70
C GLN A 25 47.77 -6.42 19.39
N GLU A 26 48.34 -6.97 18.33
CA GLU A 26 47.99 -8.07 17.43
C GLU A 26 48.71 -9.36 17.85
N GLU A 27 48.03 -10.52 17.84
CA GLU A 27 48.70 -11.82 17.77
C GLU A 27 47.91 -12.83 16.92
N ALA A 28 48.66 -13.64 16.18
CA ALA A 28 48.22 -14.55 15.13
C ALA A 28 48.01 -16.00 15.60
N ARG A 29 47.04 -16.66 14.94
CA ARG A 29 46.76 -18.08 14.65
C ARG A 29 47.54 -19.21 15.36
N PRO A 30 46.88 -20.39 15.44
CA PRO A 30 47.42 -21.53 14.71
C PRO A 30 46.44 -22.15 13.70
N VAL A 31 47.06 -22.65 12.63
CA VAL A 31 46.54 -23.46 11.54
C VAL A 31 46.44 -24.91 12.01
N VAL A 32 45.34 -25.60 11.71
CA VAL A 32 45.26 -27.07 11.80
C VAL A 32 44.90 -27.61 10.42
N THR A 33 45.81 -28.40 9.86
CA THR A 33 45.68 -29.14 8.59
C THR A 33 45.52 -30.63 8.88
N ASP A 34 44.50 -31.24 8.29
CA ASP A 34 44.43 -32.56 7.64
C ASP A 34 42.94 -32.99 7.63
N GLY A 35 42.35 -33.54 6.58
CA GLY A 35 42.82 -34.01 5.29
C GLY A 35 41.65 -34.73 4.61
N THR A 36 41.89 -35.17 3.38
CA THR A 36 41.07 -36.05 2.54
C THR A 36 40.06 -35.41 1.57
N HIS A 37 40.45 -35.57 0.30
CA HIS A 37 39.73 -35.28 -0.92
C HIS A 37 38.45 -36.10 -1.10
N SER A 38 37.40 -35.46 -1.59
CA SER A 38 36.44 -36.07 -2.52
C SER A 38 35.95 -35.03 -3.51
N LYS A 39 36.52 -35.04 -4.72
CA LYS A 39 36.10 -34.22 -5.86
C LYS A 39 34.67 -34.63 -6.28
N ARG A 40 33.67 -33.76 -6.09
CA ARG A 40 32.41 -33.80 -6.85
C ARG A 40 32.39 -32.63 -7.84
N LYS A 41 32.24 -33.00 -9.12
CA LYS A 41 32.13 -32.10 -10.27
C LYS A 41 30.96 -31.13 -10.08
N GLN A 42 31.22 -29.83 -10.24
CA GLN A 42 30.21 -28.80 -10.41
C GLN A 42 29.86 -28.69 -11.90
N SER A 43 28.56 -28.68 -12.20
CA SER A 43 27.99 -28.18 -13.45
C SER A 43 27.15 -26.94 -13.10
N PRO A 44 27.24 -25.82 -13.84
CA PRO A 44 26.53 -24.59 -13.53
C PRO A 44 25.12 -24.66 -14.13
N GLY A 45 24.09 -24.64 -13.28
CA GLY A 45 22.69 -24.58 -13.67
C GLY A 45 21.90 -23.92 -12.56
N GLY A 46 21.19 -22.85 -12.90
CA GLY A 46 20.66 -21.82 -11.99
C GLY A 46 19.99 -22.35 -10.73
N SER A 47 20.26 -21.68 -9.62
CA SER A 47 19.55 -21.84 -8.37
C SER A 47 18.07 -21.47 -8.58
N VAL A 48 17.25 -22.47 -8.87
CA VAL A 48 15.81 -22.39 -8.64
C VAL A 48 15.65 -22.19 -7.14
N PHE A 49 15.31 -20.96 -6.73
CA PHE A 49 14.91 -20.65 -5.37
C PHE A 49 13.56 -21.33 -5.12
N VAL A 50 13.60 -22.61 -4.75
CA VAL A 50 12.50 -23.25 -4.03
C VAL A 50 12.80 -23.00 -2.55
N LYS A 51 12.11 -22.01 -1.93
CA LYS A 51 12.04 -21.98 -0.46
C LYS A 51 11.54 -23.37 -0.04
N ARG A 52 12.37 -24.09 0.71
CA ARG A 52 12.08 -25.42 1.26
C ARG A 52 10.70 -25.39 1.93
N GLY A 53 9.93 -26.47 1.74
CA GLY A 53 8.52 -26.62 2.05
C GLY A 53 7.95 -25.82 3.22
N ASN A 54 6.72 -25.32 3.00
CA ASN A 54 5.86 -24.59 3.93
C ASN A 54 5.58 -25.37 5.23
N VAL A 55 6.57 -25.43 6.13
CA VAL A 55 6.37 -25.91 7.50
C VAL A 55 6.43 -24.68 8.40
N LEU A 56 5.26 -24.10 8.69
CA LEU A 56 5.11 -23.02 9.67
C LEU A 56 5.71 -23.50 11.01
N ARG A 57 6.73 -22.80 11.50
CA ARG A 57 7.31 -23.10 12.82
C ARG A 57 6.39 -22.55 13.90
N LYS A 58 6.19 -23.31 14.98
CA LYS A 58 5.41 -22.86 16.14
C LYS A 58 6.01 -21.54 16.68
N GLY A 59 5.26 -20.43 16.54
CA GLY A 59 5.70 -19.08 16.93
C GLY A 59 5.96 -18.13 15.76
N GLU A 60 5.97 -18.61 14.52
CA GLU A 60 6.02 -17.77 13.31
C GLU A 60 4.60 -17.30 12.97
N ALA A 61 4.42 -15.99 12.79
CA ALA A 61 3.12 -15.44 12.44
C ALA A 61 2.78 -15.83 11.00
N PRO A 62 1.57 -16.38 10.72
CA PRO A 62 1.18 -16.70 9.36
C PRO A 62 1.01 -15.42 8.54
N GLY A 63 1.20 -15.54 7.23
CA GLY A 63 0.79 -14.51 6.28
C GLY A 63 -0.72 -14.30 6.37
N ARG A 64 -1.17 -13.10 5.99
CA ARG A 64 -2.57 -12.70 6.12
C ARG A 64 -2.91 -11.57 5.16
N ILE A 65 -4.20 -11.39 4.89
CA ILE A 65 -4.74 -10.34 4.05
C ILE A 65 -5.59 -9.38 4.89
N GLU A 66 -5.24 -8.10 4.84
CA GLU A 66 -5.97 -7.00 5.47
C GLU A 66 -6.55 -6.09 4.37
N ALA A 67 -7.87 -6.07 4.20
CA ALA A 67 -8.56 -5.18 3.27
C ALA A 67 -9.00 -3.88 3.96
N ILE A 68 -8.69 -2.73 3.35
CA ILE A 68 -9.13 -1.39 3.77
C ILE A 68 -9.99 -0.82 2.63
N VAL A 69 -11.29 -0.67 2.88
CA VAL A 69 -12.25 -0.33 1.82
C VAL A 69 -13.17 0.82 2.21
N GLY A 70 -13.83 1.44 1.23
CA GLY A 70 -14.78 2.52 1.45
C GLY A 70 -14.79 3.54 0.31
N PRO A 71 -15.68 4.54 0.35
CA PRO A 71 -15.81 5.53 -0.72
C PRO A 71 -14.57 6.43 -0.82
N MET A 72 -14.52 7.28 -1.84
CA MET A 72 -13.53 8.36 -1.88
C MET A 72 -13.64 9.23 -0.62
N PHE A 73 -12.52 9.83 -0.20
CA PHE A 73 -12.42 10.70 0.98
C PHE A 73 -12.61 10.02 2.36
N SER A 74 -12.71 8.69 2.43
CA SER A 74 -12.87 7.95 3.70
C SER A 74 -11.56 7.70 4.47
N GLY A 75 -10.41 8.14 3.94
CA GLY A 75 -9.12 7.97 4.61
C GLY A 75 -8.43 6.61 4.38
N LYS A 76 -8.74 5.90 3.29
CA LYS A 76 -8.15 4.57 2.99
C LYS A 76 -6.62 4.62 2.91
N THR A 77 -6.09 5.54 2.10
CA THR A 77 -4.65 5.73 1.93
C THR A 77 -3.99 6.17 3.23
N GLU A 78 -4.63 7.03 4.02
CA GLU A 78 -4.18 7.39 5.37
C GLU A 78 -4.03 6.17 6.27
N GLU A 79 -5.04 5.29 6.30
CA GLU A 79 -5.01 4.07 7.10
C GLU A 79 -3.95 3.08 6.59
N LEU A 80 -3.79 2.94 5.28
CA LEU A 80 -2.72 2.14 4.67
C LEU A 80 -1.34 2.65 5.11
N ILE A 81 -1.06 3.95 4.95
CA ILE A 81 0.19 4.59 5.36
C ILE A 81 0.42 4.39 6.86
N ARG A 82 -0.61 4.54 7.70
CA ARG A 82 -0.49 4.32 9.14
C ARG A 82 -0.04 2.90 9.46
N ARG A 83 -0.61 1.88 8.80
CA ARG A 83 -0.23 0.47 9.00
C ARG A 83 1.19 0.19 8.50
N VAL A 84 1.57 0.75 7.35
CA VAL A 84 2.95 0.61 6.82
C VAL A 84 3.97 1.26 7.75
N LYS A 85 3.71 2.49 8.22
CA LYS A 85 4.59 3.17 9.18
C LYS A 85 4.81 2.33 10.44
N ARG A 86 3.75 1.72 10.97
CA ARG A 86 3.86 0.80 12.13
C ARG A 86 4.70 -0.44 11.83
N ALA A 87 4.58 -1.01 10.63
CA ALA A 87 5.41 -2.17 10.23
C ALA A 87 6.89 -1.78 10.15
N ARG A 88 7.21 -0.63 9.54
CA ARG A 88 8.60 -0.12 9.48
C ARG A 88 9.19 0.18 10.86
N ILE A 89 8.39 0.74 11.78
CA ILE A 89 8.82 0.95 13.19
C ILE A 89 9.16 -0.38 13.88
N ALA A 90 8.49 -1.47 13.51
CA ALA A 90 8.79 -2.80 14.01
C ALA A 90 9.99 -3.47 13.32
N GLY A 91 10.69 -2.76 12.41
CA GLY A 91 11.84 -3.29 11.67
C GLY A 91 11.47 -4.26 10.56
N LEU A 92 10.22 -4.26 10.08
CA LEU A 92 9.77 -5.12 8.98
C LEU A 92 10.07 -4.49 7.62
N GLU A 93 10.47 -5.33 6.67
CA GLU A 93 10.66 -4.94 5.28
C GLU A 93 9.32 -4.79 4.57
N VAL A 94 9.06 -3.58 4.05
CA VAL A 94 7.76 -3.21 3.45
C VAL A 94 7.91 -2.72 2.02
N GLN A 95 7.23 -3.39 1.09
CA GLN A 95 7.05 -2.91 -0.27
C GLN A 95 5.64 -2.36 -0.47
N VAL A 96 5.53 -1.25 -1.21
CA VAL A 96 4.28 -0.54 -1.46
C VAL A 96 4.09 -0.44 -2.98
N TYR A 97 2.92 -0.82 -3.47
CA TYR A 97 2.58 -0.80 -4.89
C TYR A 97 1.35 0.05 -5.16
N LYS A 98 1.34 0.67 -6.33
CA LYS A 98 0.22 1.46 -6.85
C LYS A 98 0.11 1.24 -8.37
N PRO A 99 -1.09 1.15 -8.95
CA PRO A 99 -1.22 0.93 -10.38
C PRO A 99 -0.84 2.20 -11.15
N ALA A 100 -0.14 2.05 -12.27
CA ALA A 100 0.35 3.18 -13.09
C ALA A 100 -0.78 4.05 -13.66
N ILE A 101 -1.98 3.48 -13.85
CA ILE A 101 -3.16 4.18 -14.36
C ILE A 101 -3.73 5.23 -13.39
N ASP A 102 -3.35 5.20 -12.10
CA ASP A 102 -3.79 6.22 -11.15
C ASP A 102 -2.87 7.46 -11.21
N ASP A 103 -2.92 8.15 -12.34
CA ASP A 103 -2.19 9.40 -12.62
C ASP A 103 -2.83 10.65 -11.97
N ARG A 104 -3.97 10.47 -11.30
CA ARG A 104 -4.80 11.54 -10.73
C ARG A 104 -4.07 12.37 -9.67
N TYR A 105 -3.00 11.84 -9.05
CA TYR A 105 -2.16 12.55 -8.08
C TYR A 105 -0.70 12.03 -8.09
N SER A 106 0.12 12.55 -9.01
CA SER A 106 1.60 12.44 -9.07
C SER A 106 2.20 11.06 -9.40
N ALA A 107 3.30 11.10 -10.18
CA ALA A 107 3.85 9.95 -10.89
C ALA A 107 4.65 8.94 -10.05
N ARG A 108 4.81 9.08 -8.71
CA ARG A 108 5.63 8.15 -7.89
C ARG A 108 5.29 8.06 -6.38
N GLU A 109 4.32 8.81 -5.87
CA GLU A 109 4.04 8.85 -4.43
C GLU A 109 2.62 8.34 -4.11
N VAL A 110 2.50 7.52 -3.07
CA VAL A 110 1.21 7.32 -2.37
C VAL A 110 1.04 8.52 -1.45
N SER A 111 0.27 9.50 -1.91
CA SER A 111 -0.06 10.70 -1.15
C SER A 111 -1.47 10.62 -0.60
N SER A 112 -1.60 10.74 0.71
CA SER A 112 -2.89 10.90 1.36
C SER A 112 -3.41 12.33 1.16
N HIS A 113 -4.72 12.51 1.17
CA HIS A 113 -5.32 13.84 1.01
C HIS A 113 -4.92 14.80 2.15
N SER A 114 -4.58 14.23 3.31
CA SER A 114 -4.05 14.90 4.50
C SER A 114 -2.54 15.21 4.49
N GLY A 115 -1.83 14.97 3.38
CA GLY A 115 -0.43 15.35 3.20
C GLY A 115 0.61 14.32 3.67
N GLY A 116 0.20 13.12 4.05
CA GLY A 116 1.11 12.00 4.29
C GLY A 116 1.63 11.43 2.98
N ARG A 117 2.94 11.19 2.87
CA ARG A 117 3.57 10.61 1.68
C ARG A 117 4.33 9.33 2.02
N MET A 118 4.35 8.42 1.06
CA MET A 118 5.10 7.17 1.11
C MET A 118 5.53 6.79 -0.30
N ASP A 119 6.80 6.41 -0.45
CA ASP A 119 7.31 5.88 -1.72
C ASP A 119 6.56 4.61 -2.09
N ALA A 120 6.11 4.54 -3.34
CA ALA A 120 5.45 3.37 -3.91
C ALA A 120 6.02 3.05 -5.29
N VAL A 121 6.09 1.77 -5.60
CA VAL A 121 6.46 1.27 -6.92
C VAL A 121 5.22 1.29 -7.79
N LEU A 122 5.28 2.04 -8.89
CA LEU A 122 4.26 1.96 -9.92
C LEU A 122 4.39 0.65 -10.68
N VAL A 123 3.25 0.01 -10.92
CA VAL A 123 3.14 -1.25 -11.65
C VAL A 123 2.03 -1.18 -12.69
N GLU A 124 2.24 -1.83 -13.83
CA GLU A 124 1.27 -1.85 -14.94
C GLU A 124 0.12 -2.83 -14.68
N GLY A 125 0.32 -3.81 -13.80
CA GLY A 125 -0.71 -4.81 -13.49
C GLY A 125 -0.33 -5.75 -12.35
N ALA A 126 -1.25 -6.63 -11.98
CA ALA A 126 -1.11 -7.43 -10.76
C ALA A 126 0.08 -8.40 -10.83
N ALA A 127 0.36 -8.96 -12.00
CA ALA A 127 1.47 -9.89 -12.19
C ALA A 127 2.85 -9.25 -11.90
N GLU A 128 2.98 -7.94 -12.05
CA GLU A 128 4.22 -7.23 -11.77
C GLU A 128 4.49 -7.10 -10.27
N VAL A 129 3.44 -6.97 -9.44
CA VAL A 129 3.56 -6.99 -7.97
C VAL A 129 4.27 -8.25 -7.51
N LEU A 130 3.84 -9.42 -8.01
CA LEU A 130 4.44 -10.70 -7.64
C LEU A 130 5.90 -10.81 -8.11
N ARG A 131 6.20 -10.37 -9.35
CA ARG A 131 7.58 -10.37 -9.88
C ARG A 131 8.49 -9.44 -9.09
N ALA A 132 8.07 -8.21 -8.85
CA ALA A 132 8.84 -7.23 -8.09
C ALA A 132 9.11 -7.71 -6.65
N THR A 133 8.13 -8.37 -6.02
CA THR A 133 8.30 -8.98 -4.70
C THR A 133 9.30 -10.14 -4.72
N ALA A 134 9.31 -10.95 -5.79
CA ALA A 134 10.16 -12.14 -5.90
C ALA A 134 11.64 -11.84 -6.22
N HIS A 135 11.95 -10.69 -6.83
CA HIS A 135 13.30 -10.33 -7.25
C HIS A 135 14.12 -9.58 -6.18
N GLY A 136 13.54 -9.32 -4.99
CA GLY A 136 14.17 -8.55 -3.91
C GLY A 136 14.65 -9.38 -2.71
N GLU A 137 15.02 -8.68 -1.64
CA GLU A 137 15.23 -9.27 -0.31
C GLU A 137 13.91 -9.85 0.24
N ALA A 138 13.98 -10.62 1.33
CA ALA A 138 12.79 -11.18 1.95
C ALA A 138 11.84 -10.04 2.39
N VAL A 139 10.60 -10.06 1.91
CA VAL A 139 9.57 -9.06 2.23
C VAL A 139 8.64 -9.60 3.30
N ASP A 140 8.43 -8.81 4.36
CA ASP A 140 7.50 -9.15 5.43
C ASP A 140 6.09 -8.61 5.15
N VAL A 141 6.01 -7.42 4.54
CA VAL A 141 4.75 -6.73 4.29
C VAL A 141 4.67 -6.22 2.85
N VAL A 142 3.57 -6.53 2.17
CA VAL A 142 3.19 -5.93 0.89
C VAL A 142 1.95 -5.07 1.08
N ALA A 143 2.06 -3.79 0.74
CA ALA A 143 0.96 -2.85 0.73
C ALA A 143 0.56 -2.50 -0.70
N ILE A 144 -0.73 -2.51 -1.01
CA ILE A 144 -1.26 -2.23 -2.35
C ILE A 144 -2.32 -1.14 -2.19
N ASP A 145 -2.08 0.02 -2.79
CA ASP A 145 -3.08 1.12 -2.81
C ASP A 145 -3.85 1.12 -4.14
N GLU A 146 -5.04 1.71 -4.11
CA GLU A 146 -5.92 1.87 -5.27
C GLU A 146 -6.20 0.54 -6.01
N ALA A 147 -6.36 -0.53 -5.24
CA ALA A 147 -6.42 -1.90 -5.73
C ALA A 147 -7.57 -2.17 -6.73
N GLN A 148 -8.62 -1.34 -6.73
CA GLN A 148 -9.73 -1.44 -7.69
C GLN A 148 -9.33 -1.18 -9.15
N PHE A 149 -8.17 -0.56 -9.42
CA PHE A 149 -7.69 -0.34 -10.78
C PHE A 149 -6.80 -1.46 -11.31
N PHE A 150 -6.52 -2.48 -10.51
CA PHE A 150 -5.87 -3.68 -11.01
C PHE A 150 -6.86 -4.60 -11.72
N ASP A 151 -6.30 -5.47 -12.56
CA ASP A 151 -7.01 -6.60 -13.13
C ASP A 151 -7.39 -7.67 -12.08
N GLU A 152 -8.18 -8.65 -12.50
CA GLU A 152 -8.66 -9.74 -11.64
C GLU A 152 -7.55 -10.54 -10.94
N ALA A 153 -6.36 -10.63 -11.56
CA ALA A 153 -5.28 -11.45 -11.03
C ALA A 153 -4.77 -10.92 -9.69
N ILE A 154 -5.09 -9.67 -9.31
CA ILE A 154 -4.74 -9.11 -8.00
C ILE A 154 -5.26 -9.96 -6.83
N VAL A 155 -6.40 -10.62 -7.00
CA VAL A 155 -6.97 -11.52 -5.98
C VAL A 155 -6.02 -12.69 -5.73
N GLY A 156 -5.57 -13.35 -6.80
CA GLY A 156 -4.65 -14.48 -6.72
C GLY A 156 -3.24 -14.08 -6.26
N VAL A 157 -2.80 -12.87 -6.59
CA VAL A 157 -1.53 -12.32 -6.09
C VAL A 157 -1.57 -12.13 -4.58
N CYS A 158 -2.65 -11.55 -4.04
CA CYS A 158 -2.82 -11.37 -2.60
C CYS A 158 -2.82 -12.71 -1.86
N ASP A 159 -3.58 -13.68 -2.36
CA ASP A 159 -3.67 -15.04 -1.79
C ASP A 159 -2.34 -15.78 -1.83
N ALA A 160 -1.62 -15.71 -2.96
CA ALA A 160 -0.31 -16.33 -3.10
C ALA A 160 0.72 -15.72 -2.14
N LEU A 161 0.76 -14.39 -1.99
CA LEU A 161 1.66 -13.73 -1.06
C LEU A 161 1.36 -14.12 0.39
N ALA A 162 0.08 -14.09 0.79
CA ALA A 162 -0.33 -14.49 2.14
C ALA A 162 0.00 -15.96 2.44
N SER A 163 -0.23 -16.85 1.48
CA SER A 163 0.13 -18.28 1.56
C SER A 163 1.65 -18.52 1.71
N ASN A 164 2.47 -17.55 1.31
CA ASN A 164 3.93 -17.57 1.47
C ASN A 164 4.43 -16.84 2.73
N GLY A 165 3.54 -16.53 3.67
CA GLY A 165 3.89 -15.91 4.95
C GLY A 165 3.93 -14.39 4.94
N VAL A 166 3.59 -13.73 3.82
CA VAL A 166 3.62 -12.27 3.72
C VAL A 166 2.35 -11.67 4.32
N ARG A 167 2.50 -10.56 5.05
CA ARG A 167 1.34 -9.73 5.43
C ARG A 167 0.96 -8.83 4.27
N VAL A 168 -0.20 -9.04 3.69
CA VAL A 168 -0.73 -8.24 2.58
C VAL A 168 -1.75 -7.24 3.11
N ILE A 169 -1.56 -5.95 2.81
CA ILE A 169 -2.49 -4.87 3.15
C ILE A 169 -2.99 -4.24 1.86
N VAL A 170 -4.28 -4.34 1.59
CA VAL A 170 -4.88 -3.90 0.32
C VAL A 170 -5.87 -2.79 0.59
N ALA A 171 -5.67 -1.61 -0.01
CA ALA A 171 -6.58 -0.49 0.06
C ALA A 171 -7.26 -0.25 -1.29
N GLY A 172 -8.57 -0.01 -1.29
CA GLY A 172 -9.30 0.29 -2.53
C GLY A 172 -10.77 0.64 -2.34
N LEU A 173 -11.41 1.13 -3.40
CA LEU A 173 -12.84 1.40 -3.42
C LEU A 173 -13.63 0.08 -3.38
N ASP A 174 -14.69 0.00 -2.55
CA ASP A 174 -15.60 -1.15 -2.55
C ASP A 174 -16.66 -1.05 -3.65
N THR A 175 -17.08 0.17 -3.99
CA THR A 175 -18.05 0.43 -5.06
C THR A 175 -17.63 1.56 -5.98
N ASP A 176 -18.08 1.51 -7.23
CA ASP A 176 -17.94 2.60 -8.19
C ASP A 176 -18.92 3.76 -7.91
N PHE A 177 -18.96 4.76 -8.80
CA PHE A 177 -19.84 5.92 -8.64
C PHE A 177 -21.34 5.58 -8.77
N ARG A 178 -21.66 4.45 -9.42
CA ARG A 178 -23.02 3.92 -9.56
C ARG A 178 -23.44 3.16 -8.31
N GLY A 179 -22.50 2.89 -7.40
CA GLY A 179 -22.71 2.07 -6.21
C GLY A 179 -22.73 0.58 -6.53
N GLU A 180 -22.17 0.18 -7.66
CA GLU A 180 -21.92 -1.22 -8.03
C GLU A 180 -20.58 -1.67 -7.47
N ALA A 181 -20.47 -2.94 -7.10
CA ALA A 181 -19.25 -3.45 -6.50
C ALA A 181 -18.08 -3.46 -7.50
N PHE A 182 -16.91 -3.03 -7.05
CA PHE A 182 -15.67 -3.42 -7.72
C PHE A 182 -15.44 -4.91 -7.47
N VAL A 183 -15.67 -5.73 -8.49
CA VAL A 183 -15.77 -7.19 -8.37
C VAL A 183 -14.53 -7.81 -7.69
N HIS A 184 -13.33 -7.40 -8.10
CA HIS A 184 -12.09 -7.94 -7.53
C HIS A 184 -11.87 -7.49 -6.08
N MET A 185 -12.28 -6.27 -5.73
CA MET A 185 -12.28 -5.83 -4.34
C MET A 185 -13.29 -6.61 -3.49
N ALA A 186 -14.46 -6.94 -4.02
CA ALA A 186 -15.42 -7.81 -3.35
C ALA A 186 -14.85 -9.21 -3.09
N LYS A 187 -14.10 -9.78 -4.06
CA LYS A 187 -13.39 -11.05 -3.89
C LYS A 187 -12.27 -10.95 -2.84
N ILE A 188 -11.47 -9.88 -2.86
CA ILE A 188 -10.44 -9.63 -1.84
C ILE A 188 -11.06 -9.57 -0.44
N MET A 189 -12.16 -8.81 -0.26
CA MET A 189 -12.86 -8.76 1.03
C MET A 189 -13.34 -10.14 1.49
N ALA A 190 -13.75 -11.01 0.56
CA ALA A 190 -14.25 -12.35 0.90
C ALA A 190 -13.13 -13.30 1.39
N ILE A 191 -11.90 -13.13 0.89
CA ILE A 191 -10.75 -13.95 1.29
C ILE A 191 -9.90 -13.30 2.39
N ALA A 192 -10.17 -12.04 2.75
CA ALA A 192 -9.36 -11.31 3.71
C ALA A 192 -9.57 -11.79 5.15
N ASP A 193 -8.48 -11.95 5.91
CA ASP A 193 -8.51 -12.23 7.35
C ASP A 193 -9.08 -11.05 8.15
N GLN A 194 -8.94 -9.83 7.63
CA GLN A 194 -9.51 -8.63 8.22
C GLN A 194 -10.04 -7.68 7.15
N VAL A 195 -11.29 -7.23 7.31
CA VAL A 195 -11.88 -6.17 6.48
C VAL A 195 -12.16 -4.94 7.35
N THR A 196 -11.58 -3.80 6.98
CA THR A 196 -11.81 -2.48 7.59
C THR A 196 -12.56 -1.62 6.59
N LYS A 197 -13.87 -1.44 6.80
CA LYS A 197 -14.70 -0.56 5.98
C LYS A 197 -14.78 0.82 6.62
N LEU A 198 -14.21 1.82 5.93
CA LEU A 198 -14.15 3.20 6.37
C LEU A 198 -15.30 3.99 5.75
N ASP A 199 -15.94 4.81 6.57
CA ASP A 199 -16.93 5.79 6.13
C ASP A 199 -16.26 7.15 5.94
N ALA A 200 -16.76 7.93 4.98
CA ALA A 200 -16.47 9.35 4.86
C ALA A 200 -17.55 10.18 5.59
N VAL A 201 -17.53 11.50 5.43
CA VAL A 201 -18.62 12.38 5.88
C VAL A 201 -19.48 12.77 4.69
N CYS A 202 -20.79 12.66 4.79
CA CYS A 202 -21.68 13.05 3.70
C CYS A 202 -21.70 14.56 3.53
N GLU A 203 -21.31 15.04 2.34
CA GLU A 203 -21.25 16.47 2.03
C GLU A 203 -22.63 17.14 1.92
N VAL A 204 -23.72 16.37 1.92
CA VAL A 204 -25.09 16.90 1.86
C VAL A 204 -25.71 17.02 3.25
N CYS A 205 -25.58 15.98 4.09
CA CYS A 205 -26.30 15.90 5.36
C CYS A 205 -25.44 15.65 6.60
N GLY A 206 -24.11 15.51 6.45
CA GLY A 206 -23.17 15.27 7.54
C GLY A 206 -23.17 13.85 8.11
N ALA A 207 -24.11 12.97 7.71
CA ALA A 207 -24.14 11.58 8.16
C ALA A 207 -22.95 10.76 7.59
N PRO A 208 -22.63 9.58 8.14
CA PRO A 208 -21.63 8.69 7.56
C PRO A 208 -21.89 8.40 6.08
N ALA A 209 -20.89 8.63 5.25
CA ALA A 209 -20.93 8.44 3.81
C ALA A 209 -20.31 7.10 3.42
N THR A 210 -21.04 6.37 2.58
CA THR A 210 -20.68 5.03 2.09
C THR A 210 -20.64 4.96 0.57
N ARG A 211 -20.80 6.10 -0.13
CA ARG A 211 -20.87 6.18 -1.59
C ARG A 211 -20.03 7.33 -2.12
N SER A 212 -19.42 7.11 -3.28
CA SER A 212 -18.76 8.15 -4.07
C SER A 212 -19.75 8.68 -5.11
N GLN A 213 -20.27 9.88 -4.92
CA GLN A 213 -21.11 10.54 -5.90
C GLN A 213 -20.22 11.18 -6.97
N ARG A 214 -20.39 10.78 -8.23
CA ARG A 214 -19.81 11.51 -9.36
C ARG A 214 -20.75 12.63 -9.78
N ILE A 215 -20.17 13.81 -10.03
CA ILE A 215 -20.84 15.02 -10.49
C ILE A 215 -20.21 15.43 -11.81
N ILE A 216 -21.02 15.67 -12.84
CA ILE A 216 -20.60 16.09 -14.17
C ILE A 216 -21.38 17.36 -14.51
N ASN A 217 -20.66 18.46 -14.74
CA ASN A 217 -21.26 19.78 -14.99
C ASN A 217 -22.28 20.20 -13.91
N GLY A 218 -21.98 19.89 -12.64
CA GLY A 218 -22.82 20.24 -11.49
C GLY A 218 -23.99 19.29 -11.21
N MET A 219 -24.22 18.28 -12.06
CA MET A 219 -25.32 17.33 -11.93
C MET A 219 -24.83 15.92 -11.62
N PRO A 220 -25.60 15.08 -10.88
CA PRO A 220 -25.28 13.67 -10.69
C PRO A 220 -25.06 12.94 -12.03
N ALA A 221 -23.95 12.22 -12.15
CA ALA A 221 -23.67 11.38 -13.30
C ALA A 221 -24.74 10.29 -13.46
N ARG A 222 -25.15 10.05 -14.69
CA ARG A 222 -26.11 9.00 -15.06
C ARG A 222 -25.48 7.62 -14.96
N PHE A 223 -26.31 6.60 -14.83
CA PHE A 223 -25.85 5.22 -14.74
C PHE A 223 -25.03 4.76 -15.96
N ASP A 224 -25.41 5.24 -17.14
CA ASP A 224 -24.82 4.92 -18.45
C ASP A 224 -23.66 5.84 -18.85
N ASP A 225 -23.30 6.82 -18.00
CA ASP A 225 -22.17 7.71 -18.29
C ASP A 225 -20.85 6.92 -18.31
N PRO A 226 -19.99 7.13 -19.32
CA PRO A 226 -18.70 6.44 -19.40
C PRO A 226 -17.81 6.82 -18.22
N ILE A 227 -17.02 5.85 -17.75
CA ILE A 227 -16.13 6.02 -16.58
C ILE A 227 -15.11 7.15 -16.83
N VAL A 228 -14.67 7.36 -18.07
CA VAL A 228 -13.75 8.43 -18.47
C VAL A 228 -14.45 9.40 -19.42
N LEU A 229 -14.44 10.70 -19.10
CA LEU A 229 -15.07 11.76 -19.91
C LEU A 229 -14.06 12.89 -20.18
N VAL A 230 -13.67 13.07 -21.43
CA VAL A 230 -12.72 14.13 -21.84
C VAL A 230 -13.48 15.46 -21.98
N GLY A 231 -13.02 16.51 -21.29
CA GLY A 231 -13.49 17.89 -21.47
C GLY A 231 -14.65 18.35 -20.59
N ALA A 232 -15.20 17.49 -19.71
CA ALA A 232 -16.21 17.89 -18.73
C ALA A 232 -15.57 18.29 -17.39
N LYS A 233 -16.18 19.25 -16.67
CA LYS A 233 -15.81 19.51 -15.27
C LYS A 233 -16.44 18.42 -14.41
N GLU A 234 -15.66 17.38 -14.13
CA GLU A 234 -16.06 16.33 -13.22
C GLU A 234 -15.54 16.57 -11.80
N SER A 235 -16.31 16.15 -10.81
CA SER A 235 -15.90 16.10 -9.41
C SER A 235 -16.53 14.91 -8.71
N TYR A 236 -15.98 14.56 -7.56
CA TYR A 236 -16.49 13.49 -6.70
C TYR A 236 -16.83 14.06 -5.33
N GLN A 237 -17.90 13.53 -4.74
CA GLN A 237 -18.35 13.89 -3.39
C GLN A 237 -18.64 12.63 -2.57
N ALA A 238 -18.31 12.64 -1.28
CA ALA A 238 -18.73 11.60 -0.37
C ALA A 238 -20.21 11.78 0.01
N ARG A 239 -21.03 10.73 -0.20
CA ARG A 239 -22.46 10.76 0.16
C ARG A 239 -22.92 9.53 0.94
N CYS A 240 -23.91 9.73 1.81
CA CYS A 240 -24.63 8.62 2.45
C CYS A 240 -25.57 7.95 1.44
N ARG A 241 -26.08 6.77 1.79
CA ARG A 241 -27.00 5.99 0.95
C ARG A 241 -28.21 6.79 0.46
N LYS A 242 -28.78 7.66 1.32
CA LYS A 242 -29.97 8.46 1.01
C LYS A 242 -29.67 9.62 0.04
N CYS A 243 -28.48 10.22 0.14
CA CYS A 243 -28.10 11.39 -0.66
C CYS A 243 -27.38 11.03 -1.97
N HIS A 244 -26.98 9.77 -2.13
CA HIS A 244 -26.40 9.25 -3.37
C HIS A 244 -27.50 9.07 -4.42
N VAL A 245 -27.33 9.74 -5.56
CA VAL A 245 -28.31 9.78 -6.64
C VAL A 245 -27.59 9.35 -7.92
N VAL A 246 -28.15 8.37 -8.61
CA VAL A 246 -27.66 7.89 -9.90
C VAL A 246 -28.84 7.85 -10.86
N PRO A 247 -29.06 8.91 -11.64
CA PRO A 247 -30.15 8.94 -12.61
C PRO A 247 -30.04 7.77 -13.59
N GLY A 248 -31.17 7.12 -13.89
CA GLY A 248 -31.21 5.94 -14.76
C GLY A 248 -30.91 4.61 -14.06
N LYS A 249 -30.68 4.60 -12.74
CA LYS A 249 -30.49 3.38 -11.96
C LYS A 249 -31.79 2.62 -11.65
N GLU A 250 -32.97 3.24 -11.82
CA GLU A 250 -34.26 2.62 -11.45
C GLU A 250 -35.10 2.17 -12.65
N ALA A 251 -35.06 0.85 -12.89
CA ALA A 251 -36.20 -0.04 -13.17
C ALA A 251 -35.83 -1.52 -12.89
N LEU A 252 -35.01 -1.79 -11.87
CA LEU A 252 -34.71 -3.16 -11.38
C LEU A 252 -34.92 -3.23 -9.87
N SER A 253 -36.10 -2.79 -9.43
CA SER A 253 -36.66 -3.19 -8.15
C SER A 253 -37.27 -4.57 -8.33
N ILE A 254 -36.63 -5.59 -7.74
CA ILE A 254 -37.27 -6.88 -7.47
C ILE A 254 -38.43 -6.65 -6.51
#